data_AF-A0A1H5ES11-F1
#
_entry.id   AF-A0A1H5ES11-F1
#
_cell.length_a   1.000
_cell.length_b   1.000
_cell.length_c   1.000
_cell.angle_alpha   90.00
_cell.angle_beta   90.00
_cell.angle_gamma   90.00
#
_symmetry.space_group_name_H-M   'P 1'
#
loop_
_entity.id
_entity.type
_entity.pdbx_description
1 polymer ?
#
loop_
_entity_poly.entity_id
_entity_poly.type
_entity_poly.pdbx_seq_one_letter_code
_entity_poly.pdbx_strand_id
1 'polypeptide(L)'
;MPALPAIRVLALAGIMLVMPVYAQTPTVLDCTGPFARNADEVALAKAFGATNVKRTDIDVGEGFTESGATIFPEDPKRRIEIIWRDKSRHRQPSTIRFRQGSAWSIRLPGSGERRLAIGATLAEVEAANGEPFTILGFDWDNAGYAADWGNGALARPVGGCSLTMLFDADRGASGSALEAVSGDREFRSSDAAIRAVKPVVVRISFEWSE
;
A
#
# COMPACT_ATOMS: atom_id res chain seq x y z
N MET A 1 -34.45 27.61 71.77
CA MET A 1 -34.07 28.03 70.41
C MET A 1 -33.00 27.08 69.90
N PRO A 2 -33.31 26.08 69.08
CA PRO A 2 -32.30 25.19 68.51
C PRO A 2 -31.76 25.76 67.18
N ALA A 3 -30.43 25.76 67.03
CA ALA A 3 -29.76 26.15 65.80
C ALA A 3 -29.76 24.97 64.79
N LEU A 4 -29.97 25.30 63.51
CA LEU A 4 -29.95 24.42 62.33
C LEU A 4 -28.90 25.00 61.32
N PRO A 5 -28.42 24.22 60.34
CA PRO A 5 -27.09 23.60 60.34
C PRO A 5 -26.13 24.20 59.30
N ALA A 6 -24.84 23.86 59.36
CA ALA A 6 -23.90 24.13 58.28
C ALA A 6 -23.59 22.83 57.50
N ILE A 7 -24.28 22.63 56.37
CA ILE A 7 -23.95 21.59 55.40
C ILE A 7 -22.73 22.07 54.61
N ARG A 8 -21.59 21.38 54.75
CA ARG A 8 -20.41 21.59 53.90
C ARG A 8 -20.57 20.76 52.63
N VAL A 9 -20.86 21.44 51.52
CA VAL A 9 -20.78 20.84 50.18
C VAL A 9 -19.30 20.81 49.76
N LEU A 10 -18.70 19.62 49.72
CA LEU A 10 -17.42 19.42 49.03
C LEU A 10 -17.70 19.33 47.53
N ALA A 11 -17.23 20.32 46.77
CA ALA A 11 -17.20 20.24 45.31
C ALA A 11 -16.05 19.33 44.87
N LEU A 12 -16.36 18.16 44.31
CA LEU A 12 -15.38 17.36 43.57
C LEU A 12 -15.15 17.99 42.19
N ALA A 13 -13.98 18.58 41.99
CA ALA A 13 -13.51 18.96 40.67
C ALA A 13 -13.07 17.70 39.91
N GLY A 14 -13.90 17.23 38.97
CA GLY A 14 -13.57 16.12 38.09
C GLY A 14 -12.54 16.55 37.04
N ILE A 15 -11.33 15.99 37.10
CA ILE A 15 -10.29 16.17 36.09
C ILE A 15 -10.66 15.30 34.89
N MET A 16 -11.14 15.90 33.80
CA MET A 16 -11.25 15.22 32.51
C MET A 16 -9.85 15.00 31.93
N LEU A 17 -9.36 13.76 31.98
CA LEU A 17 -8.21 13.33 31.18
C LEU A 17 -8.63 13.29 29.71
N VAL A 18 -8.24 14.31 28.96
CA VAL A 18 -8.34 14.32 27.49
C VAL A 18 -7.26 13.37 26.97
N MET A 19 -7.63 12.11 26.75
CA MET A 19 -6.76 11.17 26.05
C MET A 19 -6.60 11.67 24.61
N PRO A 20 -5.37 11.77 24.07
CA PRO A 20 -5.20 12.08 22.66
C PRO A 20 -5.86 10.96 21.86
N VAL A 21 -6.92 11.31 21.13
CA VAL A 21 -7.48 10.43 20.10
C VAL A 21 -6.41 10.34 19.02
N TYR A 22 -5.59 9.29 19.08
CA TYR A 22 -4.81 8.90 17.93
C TYR A 22 -5.81 8.53 16.84
N ALA A 23 -6.00 9.43 15.88
CA ALA A 23 -6.74 9.12 14.67
C ALA A 23 -6.09 7.86 14.09
N GLN A 24 -6.83 6.74 14.12
CA GLN A 24 -6.42 5.52 13.44
C GLN A 24 -6.20 5.90 11.99
N THR A 25 -4.93 5.94 11.57
CA THR A 25 -4.62 6.28 10.18
C THR A 25 -5.29 5.22 9.33
N PRO A 26 -6.11 5.59 8.34
CA PRO A 26 -6.75 4.60 7.48
C PRO A 26 -5.65 3.70 6.93
N THR A 27 -5.74 2.39 7.11
CA THR A 27 -4.79 1.42 6.54
C THR A 27 -5.24 0.92 5.17
N VAL A 28 -6.12 1.69 4.52
CA VAL A 28 -6.68 1.39 3.20
C VAL A 28 -6.28 2.51 2.27
N LEU A 29 -5.52 2.16 1.23
CA LEU A 29 -5.02 3.09 0.22
C LEU A 29 -5.81 2.93 -1.08
N ASP A 30 -6.08 4.06 -1.73
CA ASP A 30 -6.42 4.15 -3.14
C ASP A 30 -5.88 5.46 -3.70
N CYS A 31 -6.16 5.75 -4.97
CA CYS A 31 -5.62 6.90 -5.68
C CYS A 31 -6.50 8.16 -5.50
N THR A 32 -7.07 8.34 -4.32
CA THR A 32 -7.90 9.51 -3.96
C THR A 32 -7.32 10.26 -2.77
N GLY A 33 -7.88 11.44 -2.50
CA GLY A 33 -7.50 12.26 -1.34
C GLY A 33 -5.99 12.58 -1.32
N PRO A 34 -5.26 12.23 -0.24
CA PRO A 34 -3.82 12.52 -0.13
C PRO A 34 -2.96 11.74 -1.13
N PHE A 35 -3.52 10.77 -1.84
CA PHE A 35 -2.85 9.95 -2.84
C PHE A 35 -3.42 10.16 -4.25
N ALA A 36 -4.16 11.26 -4.49
CA ALA A 36 -4.68 11.58 -5.81
C ALA A 36 -3.58 12.01 -6.81
N ARG A 37 -3.90 12.01 -8.11
CA ARG A 37 -2.98 12.44 -9.20
C ARG A 37 -2.36 13.82 -8.98
N ASN A 38 -3.10 14.73 -8.33
CA ASN A 38 -2.68 16.10 -8.05
C ASN A 38 -2.20 16.31 -6.61
N ALA A 39 -1.98 15.24 -5.85
CA ALA A 39 -1.49 15.32 -4.48
C ALA A 39 -0.09 15.96 -4.42
N ASP A 40 0.21 16.55 -3.27
CA ASP A 40 1.49 17.16 -2.97
C ASP A 40 1.92 16.89 -1.53
N GLU A 41 3.17 17.21 -1.22
CA GLU A 41 3.72 17.05 0.13
C GLU A 41 2.89 17.78 1.21
N VAL A 42 2.24 18.90 0.88
CA VAL A 42 1.38 19.64 1.83
C VAL A 42 0.13 18.83 2.16
N ALA A 43 -0.52 18.22 1.16
CA ALA A 43 -1.65 17.33 1.35
C ALA A 43 -1.26 16.10 2.17
N LEU A 44 -0.08 15.51 1.92
CA LEU A 44 0.45 14.40 2.72
C LEU A 44 0.69 14.82 4.17
N ALA A 45 1.37 15.94 4.41
CA ALA A 45 1.67 16.43 5.74
C ALA A 45 0.40 16.76 6.52
N LYS A 46 -0.65 17.26 5.85
CA LYS A 46 -1.96 17.48 6.46
C LYS A 46 -2.65 16.17 6.85
N ALA A 47 -2.54 15.13 6.02
CA ALA A 47 -3.21 13.84 6.25
C ALA A 47 -2.49 12.97 7.29
N PHE A 48 -1.15 12.98 7.29
CA PHE A 48 -0.34 12.04 8.08
C PHE A 48 0.45 12.72 9.20
N GLY A 49 0.44 14.06 9.26
CA GLY A 49 1.27 14.86 10.15
C GLY A 49 2.66 15.14 9.55
N ALA A 50 3.08 16.41 9.57
CA ALA A 50 4.35 16.83 8.98
C ALA A 50 5.59 16.12 9.55
N THR A 51 5.53 15.65 10.80
CA THR A 51 6.63 14.86 11.40
C THR A 51 6.79 13.49 10.78
N ASN A 52 5.72 12.94 10.20
CA ASN A 52 5.66 11.60 9.62
C ASN A 52 5.90 11.58 8.11
N VAL A 53 6.06 12.73 7.46
CA VAL A 53 6.37 12.83 6.03
C VAL A 53 7.78 13.38 5.89
N LYS A 54 8.69 12.61 5.29
CA LYS A 54 10.08 13.01 5.08
C LYS A 54 10.41 12.96 3.61
N ARG A 55 11.05 14.02 3.10
CA ARG A 55 11.69 13.97 1.78
C ARG A 55 12.84 12.98 1.83
N THR A 56 12.88 12.08 0.87
CA THR A 56 13.86 10.99 0.81
C THR A 56 14.10 10.64 -0.64
N ASP A 57 15.33 10.32 -0.98
CA ASP A 57 15.62 9.65 -2.24
C ASP A 57 15.15 8.19 -2.14
N ILE A 58 14.31 7.78 -3.08
CA ILE A 58 13.65 6.47 -3.12
C ILE A 58 14.42 5.58 -4.06
N ASP A 59 14.87 4.42 -3.57
CA ASP A 59 15.51 3.38 -4.39
C ASP A 59 14.59 2.92 -5.53
N VAL A 60 15.07 2.98 -6.77
CA VAL A 60 14.33 2.51 -7.95
C VAL A 60 14.95 1.28 -8.60
N GLY A 61 15.89 0.62 -7.93
CA GLY A 61 16.65 -0.51 -8.44
C GLY A 61 17.99 -0.11 -9.06
N GLU A 62 18.85 -1.11 -9.27
CA GLU A 62 20.17 -0.98 -9.92
C GLU A 62 21.11 0.09 -9.30
N GLY A 63 20.89 0.44 -8.03
CA GLY A 63 21.65 1.48 -7.34
C GLY A 63 21.23 2.90 -7.68
N PHE A 64 20.14 3.09 -8.43
CA PHE A 64 19.56 4.41 -8.71
C PHE A 64 18.50 4.80 -7.68
N THR A 65 18.36 6.11 -7.51
CA THR A 65 17.34 6.69 -6.64
C THR A 65 16.62 7.84 -7.31
N GLU A 66 15.36 8.06 -6.93
CA GLU A 66 14.57 9.21 -7.37
C GLU A 66 14.07 10.07 -6.20
N SER A 67 14.00 11.38 -6.43
CA SER A 67 13.46 12.33 -5.45
C SER A 67 12.01 12.00 -5.11
N GLY A 68 11.75 11.86 -3.81
CA GLY A 68 10.47 11.40 -3.31
C GLY A 68 10.18 11.82 -1.88
N ALA A 69 9.20 11.15 -1.28
CA ALA A 69 8.89 11.25 0.13
C ALA A 69 8.59 9.86 0.71
N THR A 70 8.99 9.66 1.96
CA THR A 70 8.59 8.51 2.77
C THR A 70 7.61 8.97 3.85
N ILE A 71 6.46 8.32 3.92
CA ILE A 71 5.51 8.46 5.03
C ILE A 71 5.83 7.37 6.06
N PHE A 72 5.86 7.72 7.34
CA PHE A 72 6.22 6.86 8.47
C PHE A 72 7.54 6.09 8.25
N PRO A 73 8.68 6.79 8.03
CA PRO A 73 9.96 6.14 7.71
C PRO A 73 10.44 5.13 8.76
N GLU A 74 10.13 5.38 10.03
CA GLU A 74 10.55 4.54 11.17
C GLU A 74 9.58 3.39 11.49
N ASP A 75 8.43 3.30 10.81
CA ASP A 75 7.44 2.26 11.04
C ASP A 75 7.24 1.42 9.76
N PRO A 76 7.92 0.26 9.63
CA PRO A 76 7.85 -0.54 8.41
C PRO A 76 6.43 -1.04 8.10
N LYS A 77 5.56 -1.16 9.11
CA LYS A 77 4.15 -1.57 8.90
C LYS A 77 3.32 -0.45 8.29
N ARG A 78 3.73 0.80 8.45
CA ARG A 78 3.00 1.98 7.96
C ARG A 78 3.75 2.71 6.84
N ARG A 79 4.96 2.29 6.52
CA ARG A 79 5.83 2.95 5.55
C ARG A 79 5.23 2.96 4.15
N ILE A 80 5.13 4.16 3.56
CA ILE A 80 4.76 4.37 2.15
C ILE A 80 5.87 5.17 1.49
N GLU A 81 6.29 4.74 0.31
CA GLU A 81 7.24 5.46 -0.54
C GLU A 81 6.48 6.15 -1.67
N ILE A 82 6.85 7.40 -1.95
CA ILE A 82 6.25 8.23 -2.99
C ILE A 82 7.37 8.80 -3.84
N ILE A 83 7.25 8.67 -5.15
CA ILE A 83 8.15 9.31 -6.12
C ILE A 83 7.36 10.45 -6.76
N TRP A 84 7.99 11.63 -6.84
CA TRP A 84 7.34 12.82 -7.39
C TRP A 84 7.63 12.98 -8.88
N ARG A 85 6.59 13.29 -9.66
CA ARG A 85 6.76 13.75 -11.04
C ARG A 85 7.34 15.17 -11.06
N ASP A 86 6.71 16.11 -10.35
CA ASP A 86 7.30 17.44 -10.13
C ASP A 86 8.20 17.38 -8.90
N LYS A 87 9.45 16.96 -9.13
CA LYS A 87 10.50 16.83 -8.11
C LYS A 87 10.80 18.16 -7.42
N SER A 88 10.71 19.27 -8.15
CA SER A 88 11.04 20.60 -7.62
C SER A 88 9.99 21.12 -6.64
N ARG A 89 8.72 20.82 -6.89
CA ARG A 89 7.58 21.27 -6.07
C ARG A 89 7.02 20.19 -5.14
N HIS A 90 7.53 18.96 -5.23
CA HIS A 90 7.07 17.77 -4.50
C HIS A 90 5.56 17.54 -4.68
N ARG A 91 5.13 17.50 -5.94
CA ARG A 91 3.72 17.34 -6.33
C ARG A 91 3.58 16.31 -7.44
N GLN A 92 2.35 15.85 -7.62
CA GLN A 92 1.95 14.91 -8.66
C GLN A 92 2.72 13.59 -8.53
N PRO A 93 2.30 12.66 -7.67
CA PRO A 93 3.00 11.39 -7.52
C PRO A 93 3.10 10.69 -8.89
N SER A 94 4.29 10.22 -9.25
CA SER A 94 4.47 9.29 -10.37
C SER A 94 4.25 7.85 -9.90
N THR A 95 4.73 7.55 -8.69
CA THR A 95 4.59 6.24 -8.04
C THR A 95 4.27 6.41 -6.56
N ILE A 96 3.36 5.60 -6.05
CA ILE A 96 3.12 5.39 -4.62
C ILE A 96 3.19 3.90 -4.36
N ARG A 97 4.01 3.45 -3.41
CA ARG A 97 4.17 2.02 -3.15
C ARG A 97 4.40 1.69 -1.68
N PHE A 98 4.03 0.47 -1.31
CA PHE A 98 4.39 -0.16 -0.04
C PHE A 98 4.77 -1.62 -0.26
N ARG A 99 5.58 -2.15 0.66
CA ARG A 99 6.37 -3.38 0.46
C ARG A 99 6.11 -4.40 1.55
N GLN A 100 6.74 -5.57 1.42
CA GLN A 100 6.74 -6.64 2.39
C GLN A 100 6.90 -6.13 3.84
N GLY A 101 6.01 -6.58 4.74
CA GLY A 101 5.94 -6.13 6.13
C GLY A 101 4.94 -4.99 6.38
N SER A 102 4.41 -4.35 5.33
CA SER A 102 3.35 -3.35 5.42
C SER A 102 2.03 -3.94 5.94
N ALA A 103 1.32 -3.17 6.77
CA ALA A 103 -0.06 -3.42 7.21
C ALA A 103 -1.10 -2.68 6.36
N TRP A 104 -0.66 -1.97 5.33
CA TRP A 104 -1.55 -1.33 4.37
C TRP A 104 -2.26 -2.36 3.49
N SER A 105 -3.48 -2.01 3.14
CA SER A 105 -4.31 -2.72 2.19
C SER A 105 -4.82 -1.72 1.15
N ILE A 106 -5.33 -2.21 0.03
CA ILE A 106 -5.88 -1.38 -1.04
C ILE A 106 -7.39 -1.51 -1.10
N ARG A 107 -8.06 -0.41 -1.44
CA ARG A 107 -9.47 -0.45 -1.80
C ARG A 107 -9.62 -1.06 -3.19
N LEU A 108 -10.43 -2.10 -3.28
CA LEU A 108 -10.78 -2.70 -4.57
C LEU A 108 -11.96 -1.94 -5.21
N PRO A 109 -12.03 -1.87 -6.55
CA PRO A 109 -13.21 -1.37 -7.24
C PRO A 109 -14.48 -2.17 -6.89
N GLY A 110 -15.61 -1.48 -6.83
CA GLY A 110 -16.92 -2.04 -6.45
C GLY A 110 -17.42 -1.59 -5.08
N SER A 111 -18.62 -2.04 -4.69
CA SER A 111 -19.37 -1.56 -3.50
C SER A 111 -19.06 -2.29 -2.19
N GLY A 112 -17.99 -3.10 -2.14
CA GLY A 112 -17.69 -3.98 -1.01
C GLY A 112 -16.54 -3.50 -0.12
N GLU A 113 -16.42 -4.12 1.05
CA GLU A 113 -15.30 -3.95 1.98
C GLU A 113 -14.06 -4.77 1.61
N ARG A 114 -14.05 -5.42 0.44
CA ARG A 114 -12.95 -6.27 -0.02
C ARG A 114 -11.68 -5.45 -0.19
N ARG A 115 -10.56 -6.02 0.25
CA ARG A 115 -9.25 -5.41 0.24
C ARG A 115 -8.21 -6.44 -0.18
N LEU A 116 -7.17 -5.99 -0.86
CA LEU A 116 -5.93 -6.76 -1.04
C LEU A 116 -4.82 -6.12 -0.21
N ALA A 117 -3.88 -6.92 0.26
CA ALA A 117 -2.74 -6.45 1.04
C ALA A 117 -1.49 -7.22 0.63
N ILE A 118 -0.35 -6.79 1.16
CA ILE A 118 0.88 -7.57 1.12
C ILE A 118 0.64 -8.96 1.70
N GLY A 119 1.19 -9.98 1.06
CA GLY A 119 1.01 -11.38 1.40
C GLY A 119 -0.22 -12.03 0.76
N ALA A 120 -1.06 -11.27 0.04
CA ALA A 120 -2.14 -11.87 -0.74
C ALA A 120 -1.61 -12.93 -1.70
N THR A 121 -2.26 -14.08 -1.71
CA THR A 121 -1.96 -15.20 -2.59
C THR A 121 -2.38 -14.90 -4.02
N LEU A 122 -1.76 -15.58 -4.99
CA LEU A 122 -2.17 -15.51 -6.40
C LEU A 122 -3.68 -15.71 -6.59
N ALA A 123 -4.28 -16.69 -5.89
CA ALA A 123 -5.71 -16.99 -5.97
C ALA A 123 -6.60 -15.87 -5.41
N GLU A 124 -6.18 -15.20 -4.33
CA GLU A 124 -6.89 -14.04 -3.79
C GLU A 124 -6.84 -12.86 -4.76
N VAL A 125 -5.71 -12.64 -5.44
CA VAL A 125 -5.58 -11.60 -6.48
C VAL A 125 -6.43 -11.95 -7.70
N GLU A 126 -6.42 -13.20 -8.17
CA GLU A 126 -7.32 -13.66 -9.25
C GLU A 126 -8.79 -13.43 -8.90
N ALA A 127 -9.21 -13.77 -7.68
CA ALA A 127 -10.59 -13.57 -7.22
C ALA A 127 -10.96 -12.09 -7.08
N ALA A 128 -10.00 -11.24 -6.67
CA ALA A 128 -10.19 -9.80 -6.63
C ALA A 128 -10.29 -9.19 -8.04
N ASN A 129 -9.49 -9.69 -8.98
CA ASN A 129 -9.52 -9.26 -10.37
C ASN A 129 -10.77 -9.76 -11.12
N GLY A 130 -11.28 -10.92 -10.74
CA GLY A 130 -12.44 -11.56 -11.37
C GLY A 130 -12.09 -12.44 -12.57
N GLU A 131 -10.83 -12.44 -13.01
CA GLU A 131 -10.30 -13.32 -14.06
C GLU A 131 -8.78 -13.51 -13.91
N PRO A 132 -8.20 -14.55 -14.52
CA PRO A 132 -6.75 -14.71 -14.59
C PRO A 132 -6.08 -13.51 -15.29
N PHE A 133 -4.93 -13.11 -14.76
CA PHE A 133 -4.12 -12.00 -15.25
C PHE A 133 -2.75 -12.49 -15.75
N THR A 134 -1.95 -11.58 -16.28
CA THR A 134 -0.59 -11.87 -16.75
C THR A 134 0.43 -11.56 -15.66
N ILE A 135 1.34 -12.49 -15.42
CA ILE A 135 2.47 -12.35 -14.48
C ILE A 135 3.77 -12.68 -15.21
N LEU A 136 4.79 -11.88 -14.98
CA LEU A 136 6.14 -12.14 -15.47
C LEU A 136 6.79 -13.29 -14.70
N GLY A 137 7.63 -14.07 -15.36
CA GLY A 137 8.42 -15.15 -14.75
C GLY A 137 9.33 -14.65 -13.63
N PHE A 138 9.98 -15.55 -12.91
CA PHE A 138 10.84 -15.23 -11.75
C PHE A 138 12.35 -15.23 -12.09
N ASP A 139 13.21 -14.91 -11.12
CA ASP A 139 14.69 -14.91 -11.23
C ASP A 139 15.30 -14.01 -12.34
N TRP A 140 14.74 -12.82 -12.55
CA TRP A 140 15.26 -11.77 -13.44
C TRP A 140 14.83 -10.39 -12.95
N ASP A 141 15.25 -9.32 -13.63
CA ASP A 141 15.11 -7.95 -13.10
C ASP A 141 13.65 -7.49 -12.95
N ASN A 142 12.74 -8.02 -13.76
CA ASN A 142 11.30 -7.76 -13.67
C ASN A 142 10.52 -8.93 -13.04
N ALA A 143 11.19 -9.78 -12.26
CA ALA A 143 10.63 -11.01 -11.71
C ALA A 143 9.28 -10.81 -11.01
N GLY A 144 8.29 -11.62 -11.38
CA GLY A 144 6.99 -11.67 -10.70
C GLY A 144 6.13 -10.41 -10.82
N TYR A 145 6.46 -9.49 -11.73
CA TYR A 145 5.64 -8.30 -11.95
C TYR A 145 4.29 -8.65 -12.60
N ALA A 146 3.23 -8.02 -12.11
CA ALA A 146 1.89 -8.12 -12.67
C ALA A 146 1.30 -6.71 -12.82
N ALA A 147 0.95 -6.37 -14.06
CA ALA A 147 0.35 -5.09 -14.42
C ALA A 147 -0.74 -5.22 -15.49
N ASP A 148 -0.71 -6.29 -16.30
CA ASP A 148 -1.80 -6.60 -17.23
C ASP A 148 -2.88 -7.43 -16.54
N TRP A 149 -3.93 -6.72 -16.15
CA TRP A 149 -5.11 -7.26 -15.47
C TRP A 149 -6.19 -7.76 -16.44
N GLY A 150 -5.95 -7.72 -17.75
CA GLY A 150 -6.96 -7.98 -18.77
C GLY A 150 -8.14 -7.01 -18.67
N ASN A 151 -9.36 -7.55 -18.73
CA ASN A 151 -10.60 -6.77 -18.54
C ASN A 151 -11.04 -6.70 -17.07
N GLY A 152 -10.26 -7.29 -16.17
CA GLY A 152 -10.60 -7.49 -14.77
C GLY A 152 -10.76 -6.19 -13.98
N ALA A 153 -11.23 -6.35 -12.74
CA ALA A 153 -11.52 -5.23 -11.86
C ALA A 153 -10.25 -4.42 -11.53
N LEU A 154 -9.09 -5.08 -11.40
CA LEU A 154 -7.84 -4.40 -11.04
C LEU A 154 -7.30 -3.50 -12.15
N ALA A 155 -7.79 -3.63 -13.39
CA ALA A 155 -7.48 -2.73 -14.49
C ALA A 155 -8.01 -1.30 -14.29
N ARG A 156 -8.93 -1.10 -13.33
CA ARG A 156 -9.64 0.18 -13.10
C ARG A 156 -9.65 0.54 -11.62
N PRO A 157 -8.49 0.75 -10.98
CA PRO A 157 -8.42 1.05 -9.56
C PRO A 157 -9.12 2.38 -9.24
N VAL A 158 -9.59 2.49 -7.99
CA VAL A 158 -10.29 3.69 -7.51
C VAL A 158 -9.34 4.89 -7.56
N GLY A 159 -9.77 5.97 -8.23
CA GLY A 159 -8.98 7.20 -8.38
C GLY A 159 -8.20 7.31 -9.70
N GLY A 160 -8.31 6.33 -10.61
CA GLY A 160 -7.85 6.46 -12.00
C GLY A 160 -6.34 6.41 -12.21
N CYS A 161 -5.61 5.81 -11.27
CA CYS A 161 -4.21 5.41 -11.45
C CYS A 161 -4.12 4.05 -12.17
N SER A 162 -2.91 3.59 -12.44
CA SER A 162 -2.57 2.20 -12.74
C SER A 162 -2.21 1.49 -11.43
N LEU A 163 -2.56 0.20 -11.32
CA LEU A 163 -2.18 -0.66 -10.20
C LEU A 163 -1.18 -1.69 -10.71
N THR A 164 -0.09 -1.89 -9.98
CA THR A 164 0.88 -2.95 -10.25
C THR A 164 1.21 -3.70 -8.98
N MET A 165 1.48 -4.99 -9.11
CA MET A 165 1.88 -5.85 -7.98
C MET A 165 3.16 -6.58 -8.35
N LEU A 166 4.06 -6.71 -7.37
CA LEU A 166 5.20 -7.61 -7.46
C LEU A 166 4.88 -8.84 -6.62
N PHE A 167 5.01 -10.00 -7.23
CA PHE A 167 4.94 -11.28 -6.57
C PHE A 167 6.33 -11.84 -6.30
N ASP A 168 6.46 -12.56 -5.19
CA ASP A 168 7.62 -13.40 -4.92
C ASP A 168 7.15 -14.85 -4.81
N ALA A 169 7.96 -15.78 -5.30
CA ALA A 169 7.67 -17.20 -5.16
C ALA A 169 7.77 -17.62 -3.69
N ASP A 170 7.03 -18.67 -3.31
CA ASP A 170 7.15 -19.22 -1.97
C ASP A 170 8.60 -19.70 -1.74
N ARG A 171 9.20 -19.31 -0.61
CA ARG A 171 10.59 -19.66 -0.27
C ARG A 171 10.82 -21.18 -0.14
N GLY A 172 9.76 -21.96 0.00
CA GLY A 172 9.77 -23.42 0.02
C GLY A 172 9.47 -24.07 -1.34
N ALA A 173 9.31 -23.31 -2.41
CA ALA A 173 9.19 -23.86 -3.76
C ALA A 173 10.45 -24.66 -4.14
N SER A 174 10.28 -25.81 -4.80
CA SER A 174 11.43 -26.59 -5.25
C SER A 174 12.18 -25.86 -6.37
N GLY A 175 13.51 -26.02 -6.44
CA GLY A 175 14.31 -25.38 -7.49
C GLY A 175 13.82 -25.69 -8.90
N SER A 176 13.40 -26.94 -9.15
CA SER A 176 12.82 -27.34 -10.44
C SER A 176 11.48 -26.68 -10.76
N ALA A 177 10.66 -26.38 -9.74
CA ALA A 177 9.40 -25.69 -9.94
C ALA A 177 9.63 -24.20 -10.23
N LEU A 178 10.60 -23.60 -9.54
CA LEU A 178 11.01 -22.22 -9.78
C LEU A 178 11.61 -22.07 -11.19
N GLU A 179 12.56 -22.93 -11.57
CA GLU A 179 13.20 -22.93 -12.89
C GLU A 179 12.17 -23.01 -14.04
N ALA A 180 11.10 -23.79 -13.87
CA ALA A 180 10.04 -23.92 -14.87
C ALA A 180 9.27 -22.61 -15.15
N VAL A 181 9.30 -21.66 -14.22
CA VAL A 181 8.62 -20.36 -14.31
C VAL A 181 9.58 -19.18 -14.27
N SER A 182 10.88 -19.41 -14.41
CA SER A 182 11.90 -18.36 -14.41
C SER A 182 12.21 -17.82 -15.81
N GLY A 183 12.78 -16.62 -15.84
CA GLY A 183 13.21 -15.91 -17.04
C GLY A 183 12.20 -14.90 -17.59
N ASP A 184 12.64 -14.17 -18.61
CA ASP A 184 11.87 -13.14 -19.32
C ASP A 184 10.78 -13.76 -20.18
N ARG A 185 9.70 -14.17 -19.50
CA ARG A 185 8.54 -14.85 -20.09
C ARG A 185 7.29 -14.43 -19.36
N GLU A 186 6.18 -14.38 -20.09
CA GLU A 186 4.87 -14.14 -19.52
C GLU A 186 4.15 -15.45 -19.22
N PHE A 187 3.44 -15.49 -18.10
CA PHE A 187 2.58 -16.58 -17.73
C PHE A 187 1.19 -16.06 -17.38
N ARG A 188 0.18 -16.93 -17.54
CA ARG A 188 -1.12 -16.66 -16.93
C ARG A 188 -1.07 -17.03 -15.46
N SER A 189 -1.71 -16.25 -14.61
CA SER A 189 -1.86 -16.57 -13.17
C SER A 189 -2.56 -17.92 -12.92
N SER A 190 -3.32 -18.41 -13.90
CA SER A 190 -3.99 -19.71 -13.83
C SER A 190 -3.11 -20.89 -14.24
N ASP A 191 -1.89 -20.64 -14.72
CA ASP A 191 -0.94 -21.68 -15.12
C ASP A 191 -0.57 -22.58 -13.93
N ALA A 192 -0.57 -23.90 -14.15
CA ALA A 192 -0.29 -24.88 -13.11
C ALA A 192 1.15 -24.74 -12.56
N ALA A 193 2.12 -24.37 -13.40
CA ALA A 193 3.49 -24.16 -12.98
C ALA A 193 3.62 -22.93 -12.08
N ILE A 194 2.95 -21.83 -12.41
CA ILE A 194 2.92 -20.62 -11.56
C ILE A 194 2.23 -20.93 -10.22
N ARG A 195 1.13 -21.69 -10.24
CA ARG A 195 0.45 -22.10 -9.01
C ARG A 195 1.32 -23.02 -8.14
N ALA A 196 2.18 -23.83 -8.75
CA ALA A 196 3.06 -24.74 -8.02
C ALA A 196 4.10 -24.00 -7.16
N VAL A 197 4.53 -22.80 -7.56
CA VAL A 197 5.45 -21.96 -6.78
C VAL A 197 4.75 -21.05 -5.75
N LYS A 198 3.42 -21.12 -5.66
CA LYS A 198 2.57 -20.45 -4.65
C LYS A 198 2.95 -18.98 -4.38
N PRO A 199 3.02 -18.12 -5.41
CA PRO A 199 3.54 -16.79 -5.23
C PRO A 199 2.59 -15.91 -4.41
N VAL A 200 3.18 -14.95 -3.69
CA VAL A 200 2.47 -13.97 -2.85
C VAL A 200 2.91 -12.55 -3.17
N VAL A 201 2.02 -11.58 -2.97
CA VAL A 201 2.30 -10.16 -3.22
C VAL A 201 3.31 -9.63 -2.19
N VAL A 202 4.45 -9.11 -2.66
CA VAL A 202 5.49 -8.49 -1.83
C VAL A 202 5.63 -6.99 -2.04
N ARG A 203 5.01 -6.43 -3.08
CA ARG A 203 4.90 -4.98 -3.29
C ARG A 203 3.61 -4.66 -4.01
N ILE A 204 2.98 -3.57 -3.60
CA ILE A 204 1.86 -2.96 -4.34
C ILE A 204 2.28 -1.54 -4.69
N SER A 205 2.11 -1.17 -5.95
CA SER A 205 2.38 0.18 -6.44
C SER A 205 1.17 0.73 -7.18
N PHE A 206 1.01 2.04 -7.07
CA PHE A 206 0.07 2.84 -7.85
C PHE A 206 0.86 3.84 -8.66
N GLU A 207 0.54 3.95 -9.93
CA GLU A 207 1.32 4.72 -10.89
C GLU A 207 0.40 5.61 -11.72
N TRP A 208 0.90 6.77 -12.14
CA TRP A 208 0.24 7.57 -13.15
C TRP A 208 1.10 7.56 -14.40
N SER A 209 0.54 7.15 -15.53
CA SER A 209 1.16 7.41 -16.82
C SER A 209 1.26 8.92 -17.06
N GLU A 210 2.16 9.30 -17.96
CA GLU A 210 2.29 10.70 -18.42
C GLU A 210 0.96 11.25 -18.93
#